data_AF-A0A4P8XYU5-F1
#
_entry.id   AF-A0A4P8XYU5-F1
#
_cell.length_a   1.000
_cell.length_b   1.000
_cell.length_c   1.000
_cell.angle_alpha   90.00
_cell.angle_beta   90.00
_cell.angle_gamma   90.00
#
_symmetry.space_group_name_H-M   'P 1'
#
loop_
_entity.id
_entity.type
_entity.pdbx_description
1 polymer ?
#
loop_
_entity_poly.entity_id
_entity_poly.type
_entity_poly.pdbx_seq_one_letter_code
_entity_poly.pdbx_strand_id
1 'polypeptide(L)'
;MSMENLIDREHEIQNLSDLVNSQSSTNKIIVLSGISGIGKSGIIEKFKMSKLISNDVITVKMNKSSVETIENLQYFNNIYKELEDFSIKNSSLVPTPTEYGIRNFGNLLRYVFYLLRSVLGLGDAEPLAEIGEESSIIRKKDYIIYLLNHSNIILNIDNIQNIDTQSFELLQFIIKNTKNKTFIFEYTLGEKEKTHFYNFYKELIDTGMTVKNFVVEKMDFSIAKSLAPKIIHLILM
;
A
#
# COMPACT_ATOMS: atom_id res chain seq x y z
N MET A 1 -18.82 22.77 -2.90
CA MET A 1 -17.36 22.54 -2.88
C MET A 1 -16.84 22.83 -4.27
N SER A 2 -15.99 23.84 -4.41
CA SER A 2 -15.45 24.29 -5.69
C SER A 2 -14.56 23.20 -6.29
N MET A 3 -14.98 22.68 -7.44
CA MET A 3 -14.14 21.94 -8.37
C MET A 3 -13.01 22.87 -8.85
N GLU A 4 -11.89 22.89 -8.13
CA GLU A 4 -10.65 23.29 -8.77
C GLU A 4 -10.43 22.33 -9.94
N ASN A 5 -10.28 22.87 -11.14
CA ASN A 5 -9.88 22.17 -12.34
C ASN A 5 -8.53 21.49 -12.07
N LEU A 6 -8.58 20.29 -11.50
CA LEU A 6 -7.45 19.39 -11.40
C LEU A 6 -7.07 19.05 -12.84
N ILE A 7 -5.99 19.68 -13.26
CA ILE A 7 -5.14 19.41 -14.42
C ILE A 7 -5.44 18.08 -15.13
N ASP A 8 -5.78 18.15 -16.42
CA ASP A 8 -6.02 16.99 -17.27
C ASP A 8 -4.74 16.12 -17.33
N ARG A 9 -4.82 14.94 -16.72
CA ARG A 9 -3.78 13.90 -16.62
C ARG A 9 -4.35 12.58 -17.18
N GLU A 10 -5.32 12.67 -18.09
CA GLU A 10 -6.06 11.50 -18.59
C GLU A 10 -5.12 10.50 -19.28
N HIS A 11 -4.08 10.98 -19.97
CA HIS A 11 -3.07 10.11 -20.58
C HIS A 11 -2.28 9.34 -19.51
N GLU A 12 -1.85 10.00 -18.43
CA GLU A 12 -1.18 9.32 -17.31
C GLU A 12 -2.10 8.32 -16.61
N ILE A 13 -3.38 8.66 -16.42
CA ILE A 13 -4.39 7.77 -15.84
C ILE A 13 -4.60 6.53 -16.72
N GLN A 14 -4.71 6.71 -18.04
CA GLN A 14 -4.84 5.61 -18.98
C GLN A 14 -3.60 4.71 -18.97
N ASN A 15 -2.40 5.28 -19.03
CA ASN A 15 -1.16 4.50 -18.98
C ASN A 15 -1.02 3.73 -17.66
N LEU A 16 -1.41 4.33 -16.54
CA LEU A 16 -1.43 3.65 -15.24
C LEU A 16 -2.45 2.50 -15.26
N SER A 17 -3.63 2.70 -15.83
CA SER A 17 -4.63 1.64 -16.02
C SER A 17 -4.10 0.49 -16.88
N ASP A 18 -3.46 0.79 -18.01
CA ASP A 18 -2.88 -0.23 -18.89
C ASP A 18 -1.79 -1.04 -18.16
N LEU A 19 -0.96 -0.37 -17.35
CA LEU A 19 0.01 -1.06 -16.49
C LEU A 19 -0.68 -1.93 -15.46
N VAL A 20 -1.73 -1.46 -14.79
CA VAL A 20 -2.46 -2.25 -13.79
C VAL A 20 -3.14 -3.48 -14.43
N ASN A 21 -3.78 -3.30 -15.59
CA ASN A 21 -4.53 -4.33 -16.30
C ASN A 21 -3.65 -5.29 -17.11
N SER A 22 -2.37 -4.95 -17.34
CA SER A 22 -1.44 -5.84 -18.04
C SER A 22 -1.32 -7.21 -17.36
N GLN A 23 -1.23 -8.27 -18.15
CA GLN A 23 -1.08 -9.62 -17.61
C GLN A 23 0.27 -9.80 -16.93
N SER A 24 0.27 -10.44 -15.76
CA SER A 24 1.46 -10.80 -15.00
C SER A 24 1.20 -12.11 -14.27
N SER A 25 2.17 -13.02 -14.29
CA SER A 25 2.12 -14.29 -13.54
C SER A 25 2.54 -14.14 -12.07
N THR A 26 3.09 -12.97 -11.70
CA THR A 26 3.49 -12.61 -10.34
C THR A 26 2.75 -11.37 -9.89
N ASN A 27 2.91 -10.99 -8.63
CA ASN A 27 2.49 -9.66 -8.20
C ASN A 27 3.22 -8.57 -9.00
N LYS A 28 2.55 -7.42 -9.09
CA LYS A 28 3.00 -6.24 -9.79
C LYS A 28 3.24 -5.13 -8.79
N ILE A 29 4.40 -4.50 -8.86
CA ILE A 29 4.74 -3.32 -8.07
C ILE A 29 4.94 -2.16 -9.04
N ILE A 30 4.10 -1.13 -8.91
CA ILE A 30 4.21 0.10 -9.68
C ILE A 30 4.77 1.16 -8.74
N VAL A 31 6.00 1.60 -8.99
CA VAL A 31 6.59 2.71 -8.27
C VAL A 31 6.20 3.99 -8.99
N LEU A 32 5.27 4.75 -8.42
CA LEU A 32 4.85 6.05 -8.95
C LEU A 32 5.83 7.11 -8.44
N SER A 33 6.84 7.44 -9.25
CA SER A 33 7.93 8.33 -8.84
C SER A 33 7.80 9.74 -9.43
N GLY A 34 8.28 10.74 -8.70
CA GLY A 34 8.28 12.13 -9.18
C GLY A 34 8.62 13.10 -8.06
N ILE A 35 8.98 14.33 -8.41
CA ILE A 35 9.29 15.37 -7.41
C ILE A 35 8.06 15.72 -6.55
N SER A 36 8.29 16.41 -5.43
CA SER A 36 7.19 16.90 -4.59
C SER A 36 6.31 17.90 -5.33
N GLY A 37 5.01 17.94 -5.02
CA GLY A 37 4.05 18.89 -5.60
C GLY A 37 3.64 18.60 -7.06
N ILE A 38 4.07 17.48 -7.65
CA ILE A 38 3.82 17.20 -9.07
C ILE A 38 2.44 16.61 -9.39
N GLY A 39 1.68 16.27 -8.35
CA GLY A 39 0.32 15.73 -8.46
C GLY A 39 0.21 14.21 -8.45
N LYS A 40 1.20 13.47 -7.90
CA LYS A 40 1.16 11.99 -7.79
C LYS A 40 -0.12 11.49 -7.11
N SER A 41 -0.39 11.98 -5.90
CA SER A 41 -1.60 11.60 -5.15
C SER A 41 -2.88 12.03 -5.87
N GLY A 42 -2.85 13.16 -6.59
CA GLY A 42 -3.96 13.59 -7.44
C GLY A 42 -4.24 12.64 -8.61
N ILE A 43 -3.19 12.07 -9.22
CA ILE A 43 -3.33 11.02 -10.24
C ILE A 43 -3.95 9.77 -9.64
N ILE A 44 -3.51 9.34 -8.45
CA ILE A 44 -4.09 8.16 -7.78
C ILE A 44 -5.58 8.37 -7.42
N GLU A 45 -5.94 9.53 -6.89
CA GLU A 45 -7.35 9.84 -6.57
C GLU A 45 -8.22 9.83 -7.83
N LYS A 46 -7.75 10.44 -8.93
CA LYS A 46 -8.45 10.36 -10.22
C LYS A 46 -8.52 8.95 -10.77
N PHE A 47 -7.42 8.19 -10.68
CA PHE A 47 -7.34 6.81 -11.11
C PHE A 47 -8.35 5.92 -10.36
N LYS A 48 -8.48 6.11 -9.05
CA LYS A 48 -9.49 5.44 -8.21
C LYS A 48 -10.93 5.78 -8.63
N MET A 49 -11.18 7.02 -9.07
CA MET A 49 -12.48 7.44 -9.58
C MET A 49 -12.72 7.03 -11.04
N SER A 50 -11.65 6.68 -11.76
CA SER A 50 -11.74 6.25 -13.15
C SER A 50 -12.42 4.88 -13.22
N LYS A 51 -13.37 4.71 -14.14
CA LYS A 51 -13.99 3.40 -14.40
C LYS A 51 -13.08 2.46 -15.20
N LEU A 52 -11.78 2.75 -15.27
CA LEU A 52 -10.80 2.03 -16.06
C LEU A 52 -10.24 0.80 -15.33
N ILE A 53 -10.54 0.66 -14.04
CA ILE A 53 -10.19 -0.51 -13.23
C ILE A 53 -11.41 -1.04 -12.50
N SER A 54 -11.42 -2.35 -12.26
CA SER A 54 -12.44 -3.03 -11.45
C SER A 54 -12.00 -3.21 -9.99
N ASN A 55 -10.79 -2.79 -9.66
CA ASN A 55 -10.17 -2.97 -8.37
C ASN A 55 -10.52 -1.85 -7.40
N ASP A 56 -10.67 -2.19 -6.12
CA ASP A 56 -10.73 -1.21 -5.05
C ASP A 56 -9.32 -0.70 -4.74
N VAL A 57 -9.08 0.60 -4.91
CA VAL A 57 -7.80 1.23 -4.54
C VAL A 57 -7.87 1.70 -3.08
N ILE A 58 -7.07 1.07 -2.23
CA ILE A 58 -6.93 1.42 -0.82
C ILE A 58 -5.61 2.16 -0.64
N THR A 59 -5.68 3.42 -0.23
CA THR A 59 -4.52 4.29 -0.06
C THR A 59 -4.15 4.39 1.40
N VAL A 60 -2.93 3.96 1.72
CA VAL A 60 -2.35 4.09 3.05
C VAL A 60 -1.60 5.42 3.12
N LYS A 61 -2.26 6.43 3.69
CA LYS A 61 -1.72 7.79 3.80
C LYS A 61 -0.64 7.88 4.87
N MET A 62 0.49 8.50 4.51
CA MET A 62 1.62 8.70 5.41
C MET A 62 1.84 10.18 5.66
N ASN A 63 1.39 10.63 6.83
CA ASN A 63 1.39 12.04 7.22
C ASN A 63 2.77 12.55 7.68
N LYS A 64 3.68 11.66 8.10
CA LYS A 64 5.01 12.04 8.59
C LYS A 64 6.00 12.11 7.43
N SER A 65 6.60 13.29 7.23
CA SER A 65 7.51 13.57 6.12
C SER A 65 8.99 13.27 6.42
N SER A 66 9.35 13.04 7.70
CA SER A 66 10.72 12.76 8.15
C SER A 66 10.85 11.33 8.68
N VAL A 67 11.86 10.61 8.19
CA VAL A 67 12.26 9.27 8.65
C VAL A 67 12.51 9.24 10.16
N GLU A 68 13.09 10.31 10.71
CA GLU A 68 13.45 10.41 12.14
C GLU A 68 12.24 10.43 13.08
N THR A 69 11.06 10.78 12.56
CA THR A 69 9.82 10.88 13.34
C THR A 69 8.94 9.65 13.21
N ILE A 70 9.32 8.68 12.38
CA ILE A 70 8.53 7.49 12.09
C ILE A 70 8.85 6.44 13.13
N GLU A 71 7.81 5.98 13.81
CA GLU A 71 7.92 4.92 14.81
C GLU A 71 8.05 3.56 14.11
N ASN A 72 8.73 2.61 14.77
CA ASN A 72 8.81 1.24 14.26
C ASN A 72 7.40 0.67 13.99
N LEU A 73 7.26 -0.08 12.89
CA LEU A 73 5.99 -0.70 12.47
C LEU A 73 4.87 0.28 12.13
N GLN A 74 5.12 1.59 12.05
CA GLN A 74 4.07 2.57 11.77
C GLN A 74 3.39 2.30 10.41
N TYR A 75 4.17 2.01 9.37
CA TYR A 75 3.61 1.67 8.05
C TYR A 75 2.79 0.40 8.09
N PHE A 76 3.33 -0.66 8.70
CA PHE A 76 2.63 -1.93 8.84
C PHE A 76 1.29 -1.79 9.58
N ASN A 77 1.28 -1.05 10.69
CA ASN A 77 0.07 -0.80 11.46
C ASN A 77 -0.97 0.03 10.68
N ASN A 78 -0.52 1.01 9.91
CA ASN A 78 -1.40 1.81 9.06
C ASN A 78 -1.98 0.99 7.90
N ILE A 79 -1.18 0.11 7.27
CA ILE A 79 -1.67 -0.83 6.25
C ILE A 79 -2.77 -1.71 6.84
N TYR A 80 -2.53 -2.30 8.02
CA TYR A 80 -3.53 -3.12 8.71
C TYR A 80 -4.83 -2.33 8.95
N LYS A 81 -4.72 -1.10 9.47
CA LYS A 81 -5.87 -0.27 9.82
C LYS A 81 -6.73 0.08 8.60
N GLU A 82 -6.12 0.54 7.50
CA GLU A 82 -6.87 0.91 6.28
C GLU A 82 -7.58 -0.31 5.66
N LEU A 83 -6.94 -1.47 5.74
CA LEU A 83 -7.50 -2.73 5.28
C LEU A 83 -8.63 -3.25 6.19
N GLU A 84 -8.48 -3.11 7.50
CA GLU A 84 -9.55 -3.38 8.48
C GLU A 84 -10.76 -2.47 8.23
N ASP A 85 -10.54 -1.16 8.08
CA ASP A 85 -11.60 -0.19 7.77
C ASP A 85 -12.32 -0.51 6.45
N PHE A 86 -11.58 -0.95 5.44
CA PHE A 86 -12.16 -1.45 4.20
C PHE A 86 -13.04 -2.69 4.43
N SER A 87 -12.55 -3.68 5.20
CA SER A 87 -13.29 -4.91 5.48
C SER A 87 -14.60 -4.63 6.23
N ILE A 88 -14.58 -3.72 7.20
CA ILE A 88 -15.75 -3.35 8.00
C ILE A 88 -16.83 -2.71 7.11
N LYS A 89 -16.42 -1.82 6.19
CA LYS A 89 -17.32 -1.17 5.24
C LYS A 89 -17.89 -2.15 4.20
N ASN A 90 -17.21 -3.27 3.96
CA ASN A 90 -17.55 -4.28 2.96
C ASN A 90 -17.84 -5.65 3.59
N SER A 91 -18.33 -5.69 4.82
CA SER A 91 -18.45 -6.90 5.67
C SER A 91 -19.31 -8.02 5.08
N SER A 92 -20.15 -7.73 4.08
CA SER A 92 -20.90 -8.75 3.33
C SER A 92 -20.03 -9.56 2.36
N LEU A 93 -18.84 -9.05 1.98
CA LEU A 93 -17.96 -9.61 0.96
C LEU A 93 -16.70 -10.25 1.57
N VAL A 94 -16.20 -9.75 2.70
CA VAL A 94 -14.98 -10.26 3.34
C VAL A 94 -15.08 -10.17 4.88
N PRO A 95 -14.66 -11.22 5.63
CA PRO A 95 -14.75 -11.19 7.09
C PRO A 95 -13.81 -10.14 7.71
N THR A 96 -14.31 -9.52 8.77
CA THR A 96 -13.55 -8.61 9.64
C THR A 96 -12.42 -9.36 10.38
N PRO A 97 -11.41 -8.66 10.94
CA PRO A 97 -10.34 -9.31 11.70
C PRO A 97 -10.85 -10.17 12.85
N THR A 98 -11.91 -9.72 13.54
CA THR A 98 -12.56 -10.47 14.63
C THR A 98 -13.19 -11.76 14.13
N GLU A 99 -13.93 -11.70 13.01
CA GLU A 99 -14.58 -12.88 12.41
C GLU A 99 -13.55 -13.87 11.84
N TYR A 100 -12.49 -13.36 11.22
CA TYR A 100 -11.35 -14.16 10.78
C TYR A 100 -10.67 -14.83 11.98
N GLY A 101 -10.40 -14.09 13.05
CA GLY A 101 -9.81 -14.60 14.28
C GLY A 101 -10.65 -15.70 14.94
N ILE A 102 -11.98 -15.55 14.96
CA ILE A 102 -12.92 -16.58 15.46
C ILE A 102 -12.91 -17.82 14.55
N ARG A 103 -12.91 -17.65 13.22
CA ARG A 103 -12.82 -18.78 12.27
C ARG A 103 -11.49 -19.51 12.35
N ASN A 104 -10.38 -18.79 12.53
CA ASN A 104 -9.05 -19.36 12.71
C ASN A 104 -8.76 -19.82 14.15
N PHE A 105 -9.69 -19.64 15.09
CA PHE A 105 -9.54 -20.12 16.46
C PHE A 105 -9.37 -21.65 16.52
N GLY A 106 -9.87 -22.40 15.53
CA GLY A 106 -9.58 -23.83 15.39
C GLY A 106 -8.09 -24.14 15.13
N ASN A 107 -7.39 -23.29 14.37
CA ASN A 107 -5.95 -23.42 14.11
C ASN A 107 -5.10 -22.89 15.28
N LEU A 108 -5.58 -21.84 15.97
CA LEU A 108 -4.98 -21.35 17.21
C LEU A 108 -5.15 -22.35 18.36
N LEU A 109 -6.32 -22.99 18.49
CA LEU A 109 -6.55 -24.09 19.42
C LEU A 109 -5.64 -25.27 19.09
N ARG A 110 -5.36 -25.54 17.82
CA ARG A 110 -4.40 -26.58 17.42
C ARG A 110 -2.98 -26.23 17.87
N TYR A 111 -2.57 -24.97 17.71
CA TYR A 111 -1.29 -24.46 18.24
C TYR A 111 -1.24 -24.52 19.79
N VAL A 112 -2.28 -24.06 20.47
CA VAL A 112 -2.43 -24.16 21.95
C VAL A 112 -2.47 -25.62 22.40
N PHE A 113 -3.06 -26.52 21.63
CA PHE A 113 -3.08 -27.96 21.88
C PHE A 113 -1.69 -28.59 21.72
N TYR A 114 -0.88 -28.13 20.75
CA TYR A 114 0.52 -28.51 20.65
C TYR A 114 1.35 -27.98 21.84
N LEU A 115 1.08 -26.76 22.31
CA LEU A 115 1.70 -26.20 23.52
C LEU A 115 1.29 -26.97 24.79
N LEU A 116 0.01 -27.33 24.94
CA LEU A 116 -0.46 -28.16 26.07
C LEU A 116 0.15 -29.57 26.06
N ARG A 117 0.38 -30.16 24.88
CA ARG A 117 1.11 -31.43 24.76
C ARG A 117 2.58 -31.33 25.20
N SER A 118 3.21 -30.19 24.96
CA SER A 118 4.57 -29.89 25.44
C SER A 118 4.59 -29.72 26.98
N VAL A 119 3.62 -28.99 27.56
CA VAL A 119 3.48 -28.83 29.03
C VAL A 119 3.17 -30.15 29.75
N LEU A 120 2.46 -31.07 29.09
CA LEU A 120 2.15 -32.41 29.59
C LEU A 120 3.30 -33.42 29.39
N GLY A 121 4.47 -32.99 28.92
CA GLY A 121 5.68 -33.82 28.85
C GLY A 121 5.70 -34.86 27.73
N LEU A 122 4.94 -34.66 26.65
CA LEU A 122 4.84 -35.60 25.52
C LEU A 122 5.64 -35.17 24.27
N GLY A 123 6.64 -34.30 24.42
CA GLY A 123 7.58 -33.98 23.35
C GLY A 123 8.55 -32.86 23.72
N ASP A 124 9.81 -33.02 23.34
CA ASP A 124 10.87 -32.03 23.52
C ASP A 124 10.51 -30.75 22.73
N ALA A 125 10.15 -29.68 23.44
CA ALA A 125 9.98 -28.37 22.84
C ALA A 125 10.46 -27.29 23.81
N GLU A 126 11.47 -26.54 23.37
CA GLU A 126 12.00 -25.35 24.03
C GLU A 126 10.89 -24.29 24.25
N PRO A 127 10.90 -23.57 25.37
CA PRO A 127 9.82 -22.65 25.73
C PRO A 127 9.95 -21.33 24.94
N LEU A 128 9.11 -21.15 23.91
CA LEU A 128 8.90 -19.86 23.26
C LEU A 128 7.99 -18.98 24.13
N ALA A 129 8.59 -18.35 25.13
CA ALA A 129 7.97 -17.29 25.89
C ALA A 129 8.06 -15.98 25.10
N GLU A 130 7.04 -15.66 24.30
CA GLU A 130 6.78 -14.28 23.85
C GLU A 130 5.29 -14.08 23.51
N ILE A 131 4.46 -13.95 24.54
CA ILE A 131 3.07 -13.52 24.43
C ILE A 131 3.02 -12.04 24.81
N GLY A 132 2.91 -11.15 23.82
CA GLY A 132 2.65 -9.73 24.05
C GLY A 132 2.50 -8.91 22.76
N GLU A 133 3.53 -8.87 21.93
CA GLU A 133 3.58 -8.02 20.72
C GLU A 133 3.77 -8.80 19.43
N GLU A 134 4.66 -9.82 19.41
CA GLU A 134 4.91 -10.64 18.22
C GLU A 134 3.64 -11.38 17.75
N SER A 135 2.86 -11.93 18.68
CA SER A 135 1.58 -12.58 18.36
C SER A 135 0.56 -11.63 17.72
N SER A 136 0.63 -10.33 18.01
CA SER A 136 -0.21 -9.28 17.40
C SER A 136 0.26 -9.00 15.97
N ILE A 137 1.57 -8.90 15.75
CA ILE A 137 2.16 -8.68 14.42
C ILE A 137 1.84 -9.85 13.49
N ILE A 138 2.03 -11.09 13.96
CA ILE A 138 1.73 -12.31 13.17
C ILE A 138 0.25 -12.32 12.74
N ARG A 139 -0.69 -12.05 13.66
CA ARG A 139 -2.12 -12.02 13.34
C ARG A 139 -2.47 -10.94 12.33
N LYS A 140 -1.95 -9.71 12.50
CA LYS A 140 -2.15 -8.62 11.54
C LYS A 140 -1.62 -8.98 10.16
N LYS A 141 -0.41 -9.56 10.11
CA LYS A 141 0.24 -9.99 8.87
C LYS A 141 -0.58 -11.05 8.13
N ASP A 142 -1.01 -12.09 8.85
CA ASP A 142 -1.83 -13.17 8.29
C ASP A 142 -3.18 -12.65 7.80
N TYR A 143 -3.78 -11.71 8.54
CA TYR A 143 -5.02 -11.07 8.14
C TYR A 143 -4.85 -10.23 6.85
N ILE A 144 -3.79 -9.43 6.75
CA ILE A 144 -3.48 -8.66 5.54
C ILE A 144 -3.34 -9.59 4.33
N ILE A 145 -2.56 -10.68 4.47
CA ILE A 145 -2.35 -11.66 3.39
C ILE A 145 -3.69 -12.30 3.00
N TYR A 146 -4.49 -12.70 3.98
CA TYR A 146 -5.82 -13.27 3.75
C TYR A 146 -6.69 -12.29 2.96
N LEU A 147 -6.86 -11.06 3.45
CA LEU A 147 -7.71 -10.06 2.84
C LEU A 147 -7.26 -9.76 1.41
N LEU A 148 -5.98 -9.48 1.20
CA LEU A 148 -5.44 -9.21 -0.13
C LEU A 148 -5.71 -10.36 -1.09
N ASN A 149 -5.53 -11.63 -0.68
CA ASN A 149 -5.78 -12.79 -1.54
C ASN A 149 -7.27 -13.01 -1.87
N HIS A 150 -8.19 -12.61 -1.00
CA HIS A 150 -9.63 -12.87 -1.14
C HIS A 150 -10.44 -11.66 -1.62
N SER A 151 -9.78 -10.57 -1.99
CA SER A 151 -10.42 -9.34 -2.47
C SER A 151 -9.70 -8.79 -3.70
N ASN A 152 -10.40 -7.95 -4.46
CA ASN A 152 -9.86 -7.32 -5.67
C ASN A 152 -9.22 -5.96 -5.35
N ILE A 153 -8.27 -5.94 -4.40
CA ILE A 153 -7.64 -4.71 -3.89
C ILE A 153 -6.37 -4.37 -4.67
N ILE A 154 -6.19 -3.07 -4.95
CA ILE A 154 -4.88 -2.45 -5.20
C ILE A 154 -4.47 -1.72 -3.93
N LEU A 155 -3.31 -2.08 -3.37
CA LEU A 155 -2.76 -1.39 -2.20
C LEU A 155 -1.85 -0.26 -2.68
N ASN A 156 -2.26 0.99 -2.44
CA ASN A 156 -1.43 2.17 -2.65
C ASN A 156 -0.80 2.61 -1.33
N ILE A 157 0.50 2.93 -1.31
CA ILE A 157 1.20 3.46 -0.14
C ILE A 157 1.85 4.78 -0.49
N ASP A 158 1.49 5.82 0.26
CA ASP A 158 2.03 7.15 0.10
C ASP A 158 3.43 7.26 0.73
N ASN A 159 4.31 8.06 0.11
CA ASN A 159 5.63 8.42 0.65
C ASN A 159 6.50 7.21 1.05
N ILE A 160 6.50 6.14 0.24
CA ILE A 160 7.18 4.88 0.56
C ILE A 160 8.67 5.04 0.86
N GLN A 161 9.31 6.10 0.36
CA GLN A 161 10.73 6.39 0.62
C GLN A 161 11.05 6.54 2.12
N ASN A 162 10.03 6.78 2.95
CA ASN A 162 10.17 6.98 4.39
C ASN A 162 9.82 5.72 5.19
N ILE A 163 9.60 4.56 4.56
CA ILE A 163 9.23 3.33 5.26
C ILE A 163 10.33 2.88 6.24
N ASP A 164 9.93 2.46 7.45
CA ASP A 164 10.84 1.88 8.42
C ASP A 164 11.23 0.44 8.02
N THR A 165 12.44 0.01 8.40
CA THR A 165 13.00 -1.29 8.00
C THR A 165 12.09 -2.46 8.33
N GLN A 166 11.53 -2.51 9.55
CA GLN A 166 10.67 -3.62 9.98
C GLN A 166 9.37 -3.67 9.17
N SER A 167 8.72 -2.52 8.95
CA SER A 167 7.56 -2.46 8.06
C SER A 167 7.89 -2.88 6.63
N PHE A 168 9.07 -2.53 6.12
CA PHE A 168 9.48 -2.91 4.77
C PHE A 168 9.71 -4.42 4.63
N GLU A 169 10.36 -5.05 5.61
CA GLU A 169 10.53 -6.51 5.66
C GLU A 169 9.18 -7.23 5.70
N LEU A 170 8.25 -6.76 6.53
CA LEU A 170 6.89 -7.30 6.60
C LEU A 170 6.11 -7.09 5.30
N LEU A 171 6.24 -5.92 4.67
CA LEU A 171 5.63 -5.63 3.38
C LEU A 171 6.16 -6.56 2.29
N GLN A 172 7.48 -6.78 2.22
CA GLN A 172 8.07 -7.75 1.29
C GLN A 172 7.55 -9.17 1.55
N PHE A 173 7.40 -9.57 2.82
CA PHE A 173 6.82 -10.86 3.17
C PHE A 173 5.36 -10.96 2.68
N ILE A 174 4.54 -9.94 2.91
CA ILE A 174 3.14 -9.89 2.44
C ILE A 174 3.08 -9.99 0.92
N ILE A 175 3.92 -9.24 0.21
CA ILE A 175 3.99 -9.29 -1.26
C ILE A 175 4.37 -10.70 -1.72
N LYS A 176 5.39 -11.34 -1.12
CA LYS A 176 5.79 -12.71 -1.52
C LYS A 176 4.69 -13.76 -1.26
N ASN A 177 3.82 -13.53 -0.29
CA ASN A 177 2.77 -14.47 0.13
C ASN A 177 1.37 -14.14 -0.39
N THR A 178 1.25 -13.13 -1.26
CA THR A 178 0.02 -12.82 -1.99
C THR A 178 0.18 -13.19 -3.47
N LYS A 179 -0.94 -13.41 -4.18
CA LYS A 179 -0.90 -13.85 -5.59
C LYS A 179 -1.70 -12.93 -6.49
N ASN A 180 -1.09 -12.56 -7.62
CA ASN A 180 -1.69 -11.74 -8.68
C ASN A 180 -2.28 -10.43 -8.15
N LYS A 181 -1.56 -9.76 -7.23
CA LYS A 181 -1.92 -8.46 -6.67
C LYS A 181 -1.07 -7.34 -7.27
N THR A 182 -1.65 -6.15 -7.27
CA THR A 182 -0.97 -4.93 -7.68
C THR A 182 -0.77 -4.02 -6.48
N PHE A 183 0.46 -3.58 -6.31
CA PHE A 183 0.89 -2.62 -5.30
C PHE A 183 1.34 -1.35 -6.01
N ILE A 184 0.90 -0.19 -5.52
CA ILE A 184 1.37 1.11 -6.00
C ILE A 184 2.13 1.77 -4.86
N PHE A 185 3.37 2.17 -5.11
CA PHE A 185 4.19 2.88 -4.14
C PHE A 185 4.48 4.29 -4.64
N GLU A 186 3.90 5.30 -3.99
CA GLU A 186 4.22 6.69 -4.30
C GLU A 186 5.59 7.04 -3.70
N TYR A 187 6.55 7.32 -4.57
CA TYR A 187 7.92 7.67 -4.19
C TYR A 187 8.20 9.13 -4.54
N THR A 188 8.53 9.95 -3.55
CA THR A 188 8.95 11.33 -3.81
C THR A 188 10.47 11.39 -4.05
N LEU A 189 10.87 11.79 -5.25
CA LEU A 189 12.28 11.94 -5.61
C LEU A 189 12.88 13.19 -4.96
N GLY A 190 13.96 13.02 -4.21
CA GLY A 190 14.79 14.13 -3.71
C GLY A 190 15.72 14.66 -4.79
N GLU A 191 15.97 15.98 -4.81
CA GLU A 191 16.78 16.63 -5.84
C GLU A 191 18.25 16.15 -5.92
N LYS A 192 18.77 15.52 -4.84
CA LYS A 192 20.19 15.15 -4.71
C LYS A 192 20.45 13.65 -4.48
N GLU A 193 19.41 12.82 -4.39
CA GLU A 193 19.54 11.48 -3.81
C GLU A 193 18.99 10.36 -4.72
N LYS A 194 19.42 10.36 -5.98
CA LYS A 194 19.08 9.30 -6.94
C LYS A 194 19.50 7.90 -6.44
N THR A 195 20.58 7.81 -5.68
CA THR A 195 21.10 6.55 -5.13
C THR A 195 20.09 5.85 -4.21
N HIS A 196 19.38 6.60 -3.37
CA HIS A 196 18.37 6.03 -2.47
C HIS A 196 17.22 5.39 -3.25
N PHE A 197 16.74 6.08 -4.29
CA PHE A 197 15.72 5.52 -5.18
C PHE A 197 16.20 4.25 -5.88
N TYR A 198 17.42 4.23 -6.41
CA TYR A 198 17.95 3.05 -7.11
C TYR A 198 18.14 1.85 -6.17
N ASN A 199 18.59 2.08 -4.94
CA ASN A 199 18.71 1.02 -3.94
C ASN A 199 17.34 0.44 -3.60
N PHE A 200 16.36 1.30 -3.27
CA PHE A 200 14.99 0.89 -3.02
C PHE A 200 14.40 0.11 -4.21
N TYR A 201 14.54 0.63 -5.43
CA TYR A 201 14.03 -0.01 -6.64
C TYR A 201 14.67 -1.38 -6.88
N LYS A 202 15.97 -1.51 -6.62
CA LYS A 202 16.70 -2.79 -6.70
C LYS A 202 16.20 -3.79 -5.68
N GLU A 203 16.02 -3.39 -4.42
CA GLU A 203 15.46 -4.25 -3.36
C GLU A 203 14.07 -4.78 -3.74
N LEU A 204 13.24 -3.96 -4.39
CA LEU A 204 11.95 -4.41 -4.93
C LEU A 204 12.11 -5.44 -6.05
N ILE A 205 13.06 -5.25 -6.98
CA ILE A 205 13.31 -6.21 -8.06
C ILE A 205 13.77 -7.56 -7.48
N ASP A 206 14.64 -7.52 -6.46
CA ASP A 206 15.19 -8.71 -5.80
C ASP A 206 14.10 -9.54 -5.09
N THR A 207 12.87 -9.04 -4.96
CA THR A 207 11.71 -9.83 -4.51
C THR A 207 11.20 -10.83 -5.53
N GLY A 208 11.64 -10.75 -6.80
CA GLY A 208 11.18 -11.60 -7.91
C GLY A 208 9.81 -11.21 -8.48
N MET A 209 9.31 -10.02 -8.12
CA MET A 209 8.03 -9.49 -8.60
C MET A 209 8.21 -8.67 -9.89
N THR A 210 7.10 -8.43 -10.61
CA THR A 210 7.12 -7.52 -11.76
C THR A 210 7.13 -6.08 -11.26
N VAL A 211 8.28 -5.41 -11.33
CA VAL A 211 8.43 -4.01 -10.90
C VAL A 211 8.45 -3.07 -12.10
N LYS A 212 7.64 -2.01 -12.06
CA LYS A 212 7.59 -0.94 -13.09
C LYS A 212 7.72 0.41 -12.42
N ASN A 213 8.60 1.26 -12.95
CA ASN A 213 8.65 2.66 -12.55
C ASN A 213 7.75 3.49 -13.47
N PHE A 214 6.79 4.20 -12.90
CA PHE A 214 5.97 5.18 -13.60
C PHE A 214 6.40 6.57 -13.14
N VAL A 215 7.06 7.32 -14.02
CA VAL A 215 7.57 8.66 -13.68
C VAL A 215 6.49 9.69 -13.98
N VAL A 216 6.09 10.45 -12.96
CA VAL A 216 5.21 11.62 -13.10
C VAL A 216 6.06 12.85 -13.29
N GLU A 217 6.03 13.37 -14.51
CA GLU A 217 6.78 14.56 -14.88
C GLU A 217 6.04 15.85 -14.55
N LYS A 218 6.84 16.92 -14.44
CA LYS A 218 6.31 18.26 -14.32
C LYS A 218 5.50 18.59 -15.56
N MET A 219 4.28 19.05 -15.32
CA MET A 219 3.46 19.56 -16.39
C MET A 219 4.19 20.71 -17.08
N ASP A 220 4.19 20.67 -18.41
CA ASP A 220 4.71 21.76 -19.22
C ASP A 220 4.01 23.07 -18.84
N PHE A 221 4.79 24.15 -18.75
CA PHE A 221 4.28 25.45 -18.32
C PHE A 221 3.16 25.97 -19.21
N SER A 222 3.20 25.71 -20.52
CA SER A 222 2.15 26.13 -21.45
C SER A 222 0.81 25.45 -21.15
N ILE A 223 0.85 24.16 -20.80
CA ILE A 223 -0.32 23.38 -20.39
C ILE A 223 -0.82 23.87 -19.03
N ALA A 224 0.08 24.01 -18.04
CA ALA A 224 -0.27 24.54 -16.72
C ALA A 224 -0.91 25.94 -16.80
N LYS A 225 -0.39 26.82 -17.67
CA LYS A 225 -0.95 28.16 -17.92
C LYS A 225 -2.34 28.10 -18.54
N SER A 226 -2.58 27.16 -19.46
CA SER A 226 -3.91 27.00 -20.09
C SER A 226 -4.98 26.53 -19.09
N LEU A 227 -4.56 25.87 -18.01
CA LEU A 227 -5.41 25.31 -16.97
C LEU A 227 -5.59 26.25 -15.77
N ALA A 228 -4.77 27.29 -15.65
CA ALA A 228 -4.89 28.29 -14.60
C ALA A 228 -6.25 29.00 -14.69
N PRO A 229 -6.95 29.24 -13.56
CA PRO A 229 -8.19 29.99 -13.55
C PRO A 229 -7.99 31.34 -14.26
N LYS A 230 -8.80 31.63 -15.27
CA LYS A 230 -8.81 32.99 -15.85
C LYS A 230 -9.26 33.93 -14.74
N ILE A 231 -8.39 34.87 -14.34
CA ILE A 231 -8.75 35.91 -13.38
C ILE A 231 -10.01 36.59 -13.93
N ILE A 232 -11.15 36.36 -13.28
CA ILE A 232 -12.36 37.13 -13.52
C ILE A 232 -12.01 38.51 -13.00
N HIS A 233 -11.80 39.48 -13.88
CA HIS A 233 -11.80 40.89 -13.50
C HIS A 233 -13.15 41.13 -12.82
N LEU A 234 -13.14 41.20 -11.49
CA LEU A 234 -14.21 41.87 -10.76
C LEU A 234 -14.18 43.31 -11.27
N ILE A 235 -15.16 43.60 -12.14
CA ILE A 235 -15.54 44.94 -12.50
C ILE A 235 -15.89 45.62 -11.18
N LEU A 236 -15.02 46.55 -10.75
CA LEU A 236 -15.41 47.58 -9.80
C LEU A 236 -16.48 48.41 -10.52
N MET A 237 -17.75 48.13 -10.21
CA MET A 237 -18.84 49.10 -10.34
C MET A 237 -19.02 49.81 -9.00
#